data_AF-A0A1B6KEH3-F1
#
_entry.id   AF-A0A1B6KEH3-F1
#
_cell.length_a   1.000
_cell.length_b   1.000
_cell.length_c   1.000
_cell.angle_alpha   90.00
_cell.angle_beta   90.00
_cell.angle_gamma   90.00
#
_symmetry.space_group_name_H-M   'P 1'
#
loop_
_entity.id
_entity.type
_entity.pdbx_description
1 polymer ?
#
loop_
_entity_poly.entity_id
_entity_poly.type
_entity_poly.pdbx_seq_one_letter_code
_entity_poly.pdbx_strand_id
1 'polypeptide(L)'
;MAALTHVILVLVGFLACVFGQISVEDIQFQMNAWNQYLYERPMEIEQKTCELAINVTQNLVTTFARDLDTMLTTTHQTFRLVNSVVKARGATACIRELQEHLRNISVAESEGFHSCVTPVIHGQTQLKTDFTAVYNKYLEAFKTTLADLDMCKSKFPNERDVGKMLQCVQINTDRYYKEVVKIRDEHLKKPCMKYFVDHVISCVEKSLDNVVEETLQLLSSLVHCAKVGNAVINSDVIASIKSSESHIILRPTINTQIAEAQNLYDELNKTADKNFREFIEILVDAKIHILYEEPEGKHAGLVKEAMIPYFTTIDQSLSENKDHKDTTCGNTALQRVKEHVQWGAQEFEQCYKTSAADITIELNDIADSHRFLAGKINDLGNVAILECLNAGYIFGTKTIKTCFDMKLGYFQAFEAPKHDQFVEKMRRIKNVKMGFYDNATALLPCAEKFLKQTKQKADNELYVYQKCMYKHSGTDYSVIDLLNSKSTGPPVTRSSRSSSISIKRSN
;
A
#
# COMPACT_ATOMS: atom_id res chain seq x y z
N MET A 1 4.49 -4.91 -17.80
CA MET A 1 5.44 -3.78 -17.66
C MET A 1 5.27 -2.73 -18.75
N ALA A 2 5.11 -3.06 -20.04
CA ALA A 2 4.83 -2.07 -21.10
C ALA A 2 3.55 -1.22 -20.87
N ALA A 3 2.54 -1.77 -20.19
CA ALA A 3 1.33 -1.05 -19.81
C ALA A 3 1.55 0.02 -18.72
N LEU A 4 2.58 -0.10 -17.86
CA LEU A 4 2.81 0.79 -16.72
C LEU A 4 3.48 2.11 -17.15
N THR A 5 4.43 2.03 -18.08
CA THR A 5 5.01 3.20 -18.74
C THR A 5 3.98 3.89 -19.62
N HIS A 6 3.06 3.16 -20.27
CA HIS A 6 1.98 3.75 -21.05
C HIS A 6 0.95 4.49 -20.19
N VAL A 7 0.53 3.97 -19.04
CA VAL A 7 -0.46 4.66 -18.19
C VAL A 7 0.09 5.98 -17.62
N ILE A 8 1.38 6.04 -17.26
CA ILE A 8 2.00 7.25 -16.71
C ILE A 8 2.36 8.28 -17.79
N LEU A 9 2.86 7.85 -18.97
CA LEU A 9 3.03 8.75 -20.12
C LEU A 9 1.70 9.26 -20.68
N VAL A 10 0.64 8.43 -20.62
CA VAL A 10 -0.72 8.85 -20.97
C VAL A 10 -1.25 9.81 -19.93
N LEU A 11 -1.03 9.63 -18.63
CA LEU A 11 -1.41 10.61 -17.59
C LEU A 11 -0.68 11.95 -17.80
N VAL A 12 0.64 11.96 -17.97
CA VAL A 12 1.41 13.20 -18.22
C VAL A 12 0.99 13.86 -19.56
N GLY A 13 0.67 13.08 -20.59
CA GLY A 13 0.23 13.57 -21.89
C GLY A 13 -1.23 14.03 -21.96
N PHE A 14 -2.16 13.37 -21.25
CA PHE A 14 -3.58 13.74 -21.18
C PHE A 14 -3.80 14.93 -20.24
N LEU A 15 -3.13 14.96 -19.08
CA LEU A 15 -3.31 16.02 -18.09
C LEU A 15 -2.77 17.38 -18.58
N ALA A 16 -1.70 17.38 -19.38
CA ALA A 16 -1.20 18.61 -20.03
C ALA A 16 -2.17 19.23 -21.05
N CYS A 17 -3.16 18.48 -21.54
CA CYS A 17 -4.10 18.94 -22.57
C CYS A 17 -5.45 19.43 -22.02
N VAL A 18 -5.84 19.07 -20.79
CA VAL A 18 -7.22 19.29 -20.30
C VAL A 18 -7.29 20.27 -19.13
N PHE A 19 -6.25 20.38 -18.30
CA PHE A 19 -6.19 21.33 -17.19
C PHE A 19 -4.79 21.96 -17.13
N GLY A 20 -4.64 23.07 -16.40
CA GLY A 20 -3.38 23.82 -16.35
C GLY A 20 -2.15 22.95 -16.05
N GLN A 21 -0.98 23.45 -16.47
CA GLN A 21 0.33 22.81 -16.35
C GLN A 21 0.49 22.02 -15.04
N ILE A 22 0.69 20.69 -15.14
CA ILE A 22 1.13 19.87 -14.00
C ILE A 22 2.41 20.49 -13.44
N SER A 23 2.41 20.79 -12.15
CA SER A 23 3.57 21.42 -11.51
C SER A 23 4.68 20.39 -11.23
N VAL A 24 5.90 20.87 -11.00
CA VAL A 24 7.02 20.02 -10.59
C VAL A 24 6.69 19.33 -9.25
N GLU A 25 6.02 20.05 -8.37
CA GLU A 25 5.56 19.57 -7.07
C GLU A 25 4.58 18.41 -7.19
N ASP A 26 3.65 18.44 -8.16
CA ASP A 26 2.69 17.35 -8.38
C ASP A 26 3.39 16.07 -8.84
N ILE A 27 4.40 16.21 -9.71
CA ILE A 27 5.18 15.07 -10.22
C ILE A 27 6.06 14.46 -9.13
N GLN A 28 6.70 15.30 -8.31
CA GLN A 28 7.43 14.84 -7.13
C GLN A 28 6.52 14.14 -6.13
N PHE A 29 5.33 14.69 -5.87
CA PHE A 29 4.34 14.07 -4.99
C PHE A 29 3.93 12.69 -5.51
N GLN A 30 3.59 12.59 -6.79
CA GLN A 30 3.28 11.31 -7.42
C GLN A 30 4.46 10.33 -7.28
N MET A 31 5.67 10.73 -7.65
CA MET A 31 6.86 9.88 -7.55
C MET A 31 7.12 9.41 -6.13
N ASN A 32 6.96 10.28 -5.12
CA ASN A 32 7.09 9.91 -3.71
C ASN A 32 6.05 8.88 -3.28
N ALA A 33 4.78 9.06 -3.66
CA ALA A 33 3.72 8.11 -3.32
C ALA A 33 3.98 6.74 -3.98
N TRP A 34 4.31 6.72 -5.27
CA TRP A 34 4.69 5.51 -5.98
C TRP A 34 5.91 4.82 -5.35
N ASN A 35 6.94 5.59 -5.00
CA ASN A 35 8.13 5.06 -4.36
C ASN A 35 7.78 4.38 -3.02
N GLN A 36 7.13 5.12 -2.12
CA GLN A 36 6.84 4.70 -0.76
C GLN A 36 5.98 3.42 -0.69
N TYR A 37 4.92 3.34 -1.51
CA TYR A 37 3.93 2.26 -1.36
C TYR A 37 4.21 1.04 -2.24
N LEU A 38 5.00 1.16 -3.31
CA LEU A 38 5.18 0.08 -4.30
C LEU A 38 6.63 -0.21 -4.68
N TYR A 39 7.51 0.79 -4.80
CA TYR A 39 8.86 0.54 -5.31
C TYR A 39 9.89 0.25 -4.21
N GLU A 40 9.84 0.97 -3.10
CA GLU A 40 10.74 0.79 -1.96
C GLU A 40 10.35 -0.42 -1.10
N ARG A 41 9.05 -0.67 -0.95
CA ARG A 41 8.49 -1.73 -0.10
C ARG A 41 9.14 -3.12 -0.30
N PRO A 42 9.29 -3.66 -1.53
CA PRO A 42 9.93 -4.96 -1.72
C PRO A 42 11.41 -4.97 -1.31
N MET A 43 12.11 -3.84 -1.38
CA MET A 43 13.51 -3.72 -0.93
C MET A 43 13.61 -3.79 0.59
N GLU A 44 12.69 -3.13 1.32
CA GLU A 44 12.63 -3.22 2.78
C GLU A 44 12.33 -4.65 3.27
N ILE A 45 11.40 -5.34 2.61
CA ILE A 45 11.08 -6.75 2.91
C ILE A 45 12.30 -7.63 2.69
N GLU A 46 13.01 -7.44 1.57
CA GLU A 46 14.20 -8.21 1.25
C GLU A 46 15.34 -7.94 2.25
N GLN A 47 15.54 -6.69 2.67
CA GLN A 47 16.52 -6.34 3.71
C GLN A 47 16.24 -7.10 5.02
N LYS A 48 15.00 -7.04 5.50
CA LYS A 48 14.55 -7.76 6.71
C LYS A 48 14.73 -9.26 6.54
N THR A 49 14.40 -9.80 5.36
CA THR A 49 14.54 -11.22 5.03
C THR A 49 16.00 -11.66 5.10
N CYS A 50 16.93 -10.90 4.53
CA CYS A 50 18.36 -11.20 4.60
C CYS A 50 18.89 -11.21 6.04
N GLU A 51 18.46 -10.26 6.86
CA GLU A 51 18.85 -10.19 8.27
C GLU A 51 18.29 -11.34 9.10
N LEU A 52 16.99 -11.60 8.99
CA LEU A 52 16.34 -12.70 9.70
C LEU A 52 16.88 -14.05 9.26
N ALA A 53 17.18 -14.24 7.98
CA ALA A 53 17.72 -15.51 7.48
C ALA A 53 19.05 -15.86 8.15
N ILE A 54 19.94 -14.88 8.39
CA ILE A 54 21.20 -15.11 9.12
C ILE A 54 20.91 -15.49 10.56
N ASN A 55 20.04 -14.74 11.23
CA ASN A 55 19.68 -14.99 12.63
C ASN A 55 19.05 -16.38 12.83
N VAL A 56 18.16 -16.78 11.92
CA VAL A 56 17.53 -18.11 11.93
C VAL A 56 18.59 -19.19 11.73
N THR A 57 19.50 -19.03 10.78
CA THR A 57 20.60 -20.00 10.57
C THR A 57 21.48 -20.15 11.81
N GLN A 58 21.83 -19.04 12.46
CA GLN A 58 22.63 -19.06 13.68
C GLN A 58 21.88 -19.74 14.83
N ASN A 59 20.60 -19.41 15.01
CA ASN A 59 19.76 -20.03 16.04
C ASN A 59 19.63 -21.53 15.80
N LEU A 60 19.38 -21.95 14.54
CA LEU A 60 19.38 -23.35 14.14
C LEU A 60 20.67 -24.05 14.56
N VAL A 61 21.85 -23.50 14.24
CA VAL A 61 23.14 -24.07 14.67
C VAL A 61 23.21 -24.28 16.18
N THR A 62 22.65 -23.37 16.97
CA THR A 62 22.68 -23.48 18.44
C THR A 62 21.65 -24.45 19.02
N THR A 63 20.49 -24.62 18.39
CA THR A 63 19.39 -25.42 18.93
C THR A 63 19.27 -26.81 18.31
N PHE A 64 19.92 -27.05 17.16
CA PHE A 64 19.71 -28.25 16.35
C PHE A 64 19.87 -29.56 17.14
N ALA A 65 20.95 -29.72 17.90
CA ALA A 65 21.18 -30.92 18.71
C ALA A 65 20.04 -31.20 19.71
N ARG A 66 19.55 -30.15 20.39
CA ARG A 66 18.46 -30.24 21.37
C ARG A 66 17.13 -30.58 20.68
N ASP A 67 16.88 -29.96 19.53
CA ASP A 67 15.64 -30.15 18.80
C ASP A 67 15.59 -31.56 18.18
N LEU A 68 16.74 -32.09 17.71
CA LEU A 68 16.89 -33.49 17.32
C LEU A 68 16.67 -34.47 18.48
N ASP A 69 17.25 -34.22 19.65
CA ASP A 69 17.05 -35.05 20.85
C ASP A 69 15.56 -35.14 21.23
N THR A 70 14.85 -34.02 21.09
CA THR A 70 13.40 -33.97 21.30
C THR A 70 12.66 -34.88 20.33
N MET A 71 13.03 -34.89 19.04
CA MET A 71 12.45 -35.80 18.04
C MET A 71 12.74 -37.27 18.35
N LEU A 72 13.91 -37.57 18.92
CA LEU A 72 14.30 -38.93 19.29
C LEU A 72 13.66 -39.44 20.58
N THR A 73 12.82 -38.64 21.26
CA THR A 73 12.16 -39.04 22.52
C THR A 73 11.44 -40.39 22.41
N THR A 74 10.66 -40.61 21.36
CA THR A 74 9.94 -41.87 21.12
C THR A 74 10.90 -43.05 20.88
N THR A 75 11.99 -42.80 20.14
CA THR A 75 13.07 -43.77 19.93
C THR A 75 13.73 -44.14 21.26
N HIS A 76 14.04 -43.17 22.11
CA HIS A 76 14.60 -43.40 23.44
C HIS A 76 13.67 -44.22 24.34
N GLN A 77 12.37 -43.95 24.30
CA GLN A 77 11.37 -44.72 25.06
C GLN A 77 11.29 -46.16 24.58
N THR A 78 11.23 -46.37 23.26
CA THR A 78 11.21 -47.70 22.63
C THR A 78 12.48 -48.48 22.99
N PHE A 79 13.64 -47.82 22.90
CA PHE A 79 14.92 -48.41 23.27
C PHE A 79 14.96 -48.86 24.73
N ARG A 80 14.51 -48.01 25.67
CA ARG A 80 14.44 -48.35 27.10
C ARG A 80 13.55 -49.56 27.37
N LEU A 81 12.38 -49.62 26.73
CA LEU A 81 11.46 -50.75 26.85
C LEU A 81 12.12 -52.06 26.44
N VAL A 82 12.68 -52.12 25.22
CA VAL A 82 13.31 -53.35 24.73
C VAL A 82 14.55 -53.71 25.55
N ASN A 83 15.38 -52.72 25.91
CA ASN A 83 16.56 -52.93 26.76
C ASN A 83 16.20 -53.65 28.07
N SER A 84 15.09 -53.28 28.71
CA SER A 84 14.63 -53.92 29.96
C SER A 84 14.32 -55.42 29.78
N VAL A 85 13.71 -55.79 28.65
CA VAL A 85 13.35 -57.18 28.34
C VAL A 85 14.59 -58.00 28.01
N VAL A 86 15.52 -57.44 27.24
CA VAL A 86 16.73 -58.15 26.79
C VAL A 86 17.75 -58.30 27.93
N LYS A 87 17.89 -57.30 28.82
CA LYS A 87 18.72 -57.40 30.03
C LYS A 87 18.24 -58.50 30.97
N ALA A 88 16.93 -58.65 31.16
CA ALA A 88 16.35 -59.72 31.98
C ALA A 88 16.70 -61.14 31.48
N ARG A 89 17.18 -61.27 30.23
CA ARG A 89 17.54 -62.54 29.60
C ARG A 89 19.04 -62.74 29.38
N GLY A 90 19.89 -61.84 29.89
CA GLY A 90 21.35 -62.02 29.91
C GLY A 90 22.11 -61.57 28.65
N ALA A 91 21.44 -60.97 27.65
CA ALA A 91 22.09 -60.44 26.43
C ALA A 91 22.57 -58.98 26.62
N THR A 92 23.33 -58.72 27.69
CA THR A 92 23.78 -57.37 28.09
C THR A 92 24.83 -56.75 27.18
N ALA A 93 25.72 -57.57 26.59
CA ALA A 93 26.79 -57.09 25.71
C ALA A 93 26.24 -56.44 24.43
N CYS A 94 25.25 -57.08 23.79
CA CYS A 94 24.65 -56.61 22.53
C CYS A 94 23.97 -55.24 22.66
N ILE A 95 23.34 -54.97 23.81
CA ILE A 95 22.61 -53.70 24.03
C ILE A 95 23.54 -52.55 24.39
N ARG A 96 24.71 -52.82 24.99
CA ARG A 96 25.63 -51.79 25.47
C ARG A 96 26.10 -50.90 24.32
N GLU A 97 26.49 -51.51 23.21
CA GLU A 97 26.95 -50.81 21.99
C GLU A 97 25.82 -49.99 21.36
N LEU A 98 24.60 -50.56 21.28
CA LEU A 98 23.44 -49.83 20.75
C LEU A 98 23.02 -48.65 21.65
N GLN A 99 23.20 -48.76 22.96
CA GLN A 99 22.89 -47.69 23.90
C GLN A 99 23.88 -46.52 23.78
N GLU A 100 25.13 -46.81 23.46
CA GLU A 100 26.15 -45.81 23.14
C GLU A 100 25.87 -45.14 21.80
N HIS A 101 25.52 -45.91 20.77
CA HIS A 101 25.12 -45.39 19.46
C HIS A 101 23.95 -44.40 19.58
N LEU A 102 22.86 -44.79 20.25
CA LEU A 102 21.69 -43.94 20.45
C LEU A 102 22.00 -42.61 21.17
N ARG A 103 23.00 -42.57 22.06
CA ARG A 103 23.41 -41.34 22.74
C ARG A 103 24.19 -40.39 21.83
N ASN A 104 24.83 -40.92 20.79
CA ASN A 104 25.73 -40.17 19.93
C ASN A 104 25.08 -39.72 18.62
N ILE A 105 23.93 -40.26 18.21
CA ILE A 105 23.21 -39.87 16.97
C ILE A 105 23.02 -38.34 16.89
N SER A 106 22.42 -37.72 17.91
CA SER A 106 22.16 -36.27 17.91
C SER A 106 23.44 -35.43 17.86
N VAL A 107 24.51 -35.91 18.50
CA VAL A 107 25.80 -35.21 18.54
C VAL A 107 26.49 -35.29 17.19
N ALA A 108 26.61 -36.50 16.63
CA ALA A 108 27.23 -36.73 15.33
C ALA A 108 26.50 -35.97 14.22
N GLU A 109 25.17 -36.00 14.19
CA GLU A 109 24.41 -35.26 13.17
C GLU A 109 24.40 -33.75 13.41
N SER A 110 24.50 -33.29 14.66
CA SER A 110 24.70 -31.86 14.91
C SER A 110 26.06 -31.38 14.41
N GLU A 111 27.12 -32.18 14.52
CA GLU A 111 28.43 -31.85 13.95
C GLU A 111 28.39 -31.83 12.42
N GLY A 112 27.72 -32.82 11.80
CA GLY A 112 27.49 -32.88 10.36
C GLY A 112 26.71 -31.66 9.85
N PHE A 113 25.62 -31.30 10.52
CA PHE A 113 24.83 -30.10 10.22
C PHE A 113 25.65 -28.82 10.34
N HIS A 114 26.40 -28.66 11.45
CA HIS A 114 27.25 -27.50 11.67
C HIS A 114 28.29 -27.33 10.55
N SER A 115 28.92 -28.44 10.14
CA SER A 115 29.86 -28.46 9.01
C SER A 115 29.19 -28.03 7.69
N CYS A 116 27.97 -28.51 7.44
CA CYS A 116 27.18 -28.15 6.26
C CYS A 116 26.84 -26.65 6.20
N VAL A 117 26.46 -26.06 7.34
CA VAL A 117 25.92 -24.69 7.41
C VAL A 117 26.99 -23.61 7.58
N THR A 118 28.16 -23.94 8.16
CA THR A 118 29.27 -22.98 8.33
C THR A 118 29.61 -22.17 7.07
N PRO A 119 29.86 -22.77 5.88
CA PRO A 119 30.13 -22.02 4.66
C PRO A 119 28.90 -21.22 4.17
N VAL A 120 27.69 -21.66 4.49
CA VAL A 120 26.43 -21.02 4.09
C VAL A 120 26.20 -19.71 4.83
N ILE A 121 26.54 -19.63 6.12
CA ILE A 121 26.44 -18.39 6.92
C ILE A 121 27.29 -17.27 6.31
N HIS A 122 28.50 -17.61 5.85
CA HIS A 122 29.36 -16.65 5.14
C HIS A 122 28.70 -16.15 3.85
N GLY A 123 28.11 -17.06 3.06
CA GLY A 123 27.37 -16.69 1.85
C GLY A 123 26.16 -15.80 2.12
N GLN A 124 25.36 -16.09 3.16
CA GLN A 124 24.25 -15.24 3.57
C GLN A 124 24.71 -13.84 4.00
N THR A 125 25.83 -13.76 4.73
CA THR A 125 26.42 -12.48 5.17
C THR A 125 26.88 -11.64 3.98
N GLN A 126 27.50 -12.28 2.98
CA GLN A 126 27.89 -11.61 1.73
C GLN A 126 26.66 -11.10 0.97
N LEU A 127 25.62 -11.93 0.83
CA LEU A 127 24.37 -11.53 0.18
C LEU A 127 23.70 -10.34 0.88
N LYS A 128 23.65 -10.32 2.21
CA LYS A 128 23.16 -9.17 2.98
C LYS A 128 23.97 -7.92 2.68
N THR A 129 25.30 -8.04 2.62
CA THR A 129 26.21 -6.91 2.35
C THR A 129 26.00 -6.35 0.94
N ASP A 130 25.96 -7.24 -0.05
CA ASP A 130 25.71 -6.90 -1.46
C ASP A 130 24.34 -6.24 -1.62
N PHE A 131 23.30 -6.80 -1.01
CA PHE A 131 21.95 -6.24 -1.04
C PHE A 131 21.89 -4.86 -0.37
N THR A 132 22.56 -4.67 0.77
CA THR A 132 22.61 -3.37 1.46
C THR A 132 23.24 -2.30 0.56
N ALA A 133 24.34 -2.62 -0.13
CA ALA A 133 24.98 -1.69 -1.06
C ALA A 133 24.04 -1.27 -2.20
N VAL A 134 23.24 -2.22 -2.70
CA VAL A 134 22.27 -1.98 -3.77
C VAL A 134 21.10 -1.15 -3.28
N TYR A 135 20.58 -1.45 -2.09
CA TYR A 135 19.48 -0.70 -1.52
C TYR A 135 19.89 0.76 -1.28
N ASN A 136 21.10 0.98 -0.75
CA ASN A 136 21.67 2.32 -0.62
C ASN A 136 21.80 3.03 -1.98
N LYS A 137 22.28 2.33 -3.02
CA LYS A 137 22.36 2.87 -4.39
C LYS A 137 20.99 3.26 -4.94
N TYR A 138 19.96 2.45 -4.69
CA TYR A 138 18.58 2.75 -5.07
C TYR A 138 18.09 4.04 -4.38
N LEU A 139 18.23 4.12 -3.06
CA LEU A 139 17.79 5.28 -2.27
C LEU A 139 18.53 6.56 -2.67
N GLU A 140 19.83 6.46 -2.93
CA GLU A 140 20.64 7.58 -3.42
C GLU A 140 20.15 8.04 -4.79
N ALA A 141 20.00 7.14 -5.76
CA ALA A 141 19.52 7.48 -7.09
C ALA A 141 18.11 8.07 -7.10
N PHE A 142 17.22 7.58 -6.21
CA PHE A 142 15.90 8.18 -6.01
C PHE A 142 16.01 9.61 -5.47
N LYS A 143 16.78 9.84 -4.40
CA LYS A 143 17.00 11.18 -3.83
C LYS A 143 17.62 12.15 -4.84
N THR A 144 18.60 11.71 -5.62
CA THR A 144 19.19 12.50 -6.70
C THR A 144 18.13 12.89 -7.73
N THR A 145 17.25 11.97 -8.11
CA THR A 145 16.19 12.29 -9.09
C THR A 145 15.21 13.32 -8.56
N LEU A 146 14.85 13.28 -7.26
CA LEU A 146 14.03 14.30 -6.64
C LEU A 146 14.71 15.68 -6.66
N ALA A 147 16.00 15.74 -6.34
CA ALA A 147 16.77 16.98 -6.39
C ALA A 147 16.93 17.52 -7.83
N ASP A 148 17.10 16.63 -8.82
CA ASP A 148 17.16 17.01 -10.23
C ASP A 148 15.82 17.62 -10.72
N LEU A 149 14.68 17.14 -10.18
CA LEU A 149 13.36 17.73 -10.44
C LEU A 149 13.24 19.14 -9.84
N ASP A 150 13.69 19.34 -8.59
CA ASP A 150 13.73 20.68 -7.96
C ASP A 150 14.57 21.66 -8.80
N MET A 151 15.69 21.18 -9.34
CA MET A 151 16.57 21.96 -10.22
C MET A 151 15.90 22.35 -11.54
N CYS A 152 14.94 21.58 -12.06
CA CYS A 152 14.23 21.96 -13.28
C CYS A 152 13.46 23.28 -13.09
N LYS A 153 12.85 23.48 -11.92
CA LYS A 153 12.11 24.71 -11.60
C LYS A 153 13.04 25.91 -11.47
N SER A 154 14.17 25.75 -10.77
CA SER A 154 15.14 26.84 -10.57
C SER A 154 15.89 27.23 -11.86
N LYS A 155 16.12 26.27 -12.76
CA LYS A 155 16.80 26.49 -14.05
C LYS A 155 15.92 27.19 -15.09
N PHE A 156 14.61 27.04 -15.01
CA PHE A 156 13.65 27.61 -15.97
C PHE A 156 12.54 28.40 -15.25
N PRO A 157 12.85 29.53 -14.58
CA PRO A 157 11.89 30.24 -13.74
C PRO A 157 10.89 31.11 -14.53
N ASN A 158 11.12 31.35 -15.83
CA ASN A 158 10.31 32.26 -16.63
C ASN A 158 9.13 31.55 -17.31
N GLU A 159 7.98 32.19 -17.40
CA GLU A 159 6.79 31.69 -18.15
C GLU A 159 7.09 31.35 -19.62
N ARG A 160 8.09 32.02 -20.23
CA ARG A 160 8.51 31.76 -21.61
C ARG A 160 9.31 30.46 -21.79
N ASP A 161 9.85 29.91 -20.71
CA ASP A 161 10.69 28.70 -20.72
C ASP A 161 9.95 27.46 -20.20
N VAL A 162 8.63 27.54 -19.98
CA VAL A 162 7.85 26.41 -19.44
C VAL A 162 7.98 25.14 -20.29
N GLY A 163 8.07 25.26 -21.62
CA GLY A 163 8.31 24.09 -22.48
C GLY A 163 9.63 23.36 -22.16
N LYS A 164 10.69 24.10 -21.82
CA LYS A 164 11.99 23.53 -21.42
C LYS A 164 11.93 22.96 -20.00
N MET A 165 11.20 23.61 -19.10
CA MET A 165 10.93 23.09 -17.76
C MET A 165 10.24 21.73 -17.83
N LEU A 166 9.15 21.63 -18.60
CA LEU A 166 8.39 20.38 -18.78
C LEU A 166 9.26 19.28 -19.40
N GLN A 167 10.11 19.61 -20.37
CA GLN A 167 11.05 18.65 -20.94
C GLN A 167 12.08 18.14 -19.92
N CYS A 168 12.62 19.03 -19.07
CA CYS A 168 13.53 18.66 -17.98
C CYS A 168 12.86 17.70 -17.00
N VAL A 169 11.63 18.02 -16.59
CA VAL A 169 10.83 17.20 -15.67
C VAL A 169 10.54 15.83 -16.28
N GLN A 170 10.16 15.77 -17.55
CA GLN A 170 9.89 14.52 -18.26
C GLN A 170 11.14 13.62 -18.33
N ILE A 171 12.32 14.18 -18.62
CA ILE A 171 13.58 13.43 -18.67
C ILE A 171 13.89 12.79 -17.30
N ASN A 172 13.78 13.57 -16.21
CA ASN A 172 14.05 13.06 -14.86
C ASN A 172 13.00 12.03 -14.40
N THR A 173 11.74 12.24 -14.75
CA THR A 173 10.67 11.27 -14.50
C THR A 173 10.93 9.96 -15.25
N ASP A 174 11.29 10.03 -16.52
CA ASP A 174 11.66 8.87 -17.32
C ASP A 174 12.86 8.12 -16.74
N ARG A 175 13.88 8.86 -16.29
CA ARG A 175 15.07 8.31 -15.63
C ARG A 175 14.70 7.52 -14.37
N TYR A 176 13.81 8.05 -13.53
CA TYR A 176 13.34 7.32 -12.35
C TYR A 176 12.75 5.96 -12.73
N TYR A 177 11.76 5.94 -13.63
CA TYR A 177 11.05 4.69 -13.96
C TYR A 177 11.88 3.72 -14.81
N LYS A 178 12.80 4.19 -15.65
CA LYS A 178 13.61 3.34 -16.54
C LYS A 178 14.91 2.86 -15.91
N GLU A 179 15.52 3.67 -15.05
CA GLU A 179 16.86 3.40 -14.49
C GLU A 179 16.80 3.12 -12.99
N VAL A 180 16.17 3.99 -12.19
CA VAL A 180 16.17 3.86 -10.72
C VAL A 180 15.35 2.64 -10.29
N VAL A 181 14.11 2.52 -10.77
CA VAL A 181 13.24 1.35 -10.50
C VAL A 181 13.88 0.05 -11.01
N LYS A 182 14.71 0.11 -12.06
CA LYS A 182 15.39 -1.06 -12.61
C LYS A 182 16.47 -1.62 -11.68
N ILE A 183 17.12 -0.78 -10.85
CA ILE A 183 18.09 -1.22 -9.84
C ILE A 183 17.46 -2.28 -8.92
N ARG A 184 16.22 -2.03 -8.48
CA ARG A 184 15.41 -2.97 -7.69
C ARG A 184 15.16 -4.27 -8.45
N ASP A 185 14.63 -4.18 -9.67
CA ASP A 185 14.21 -5.35 -10.46
C ASP A 185 15.35 -6.29 -10.81
N GLU A 186 16.57 -5.77 -10.96
CA GLU A 186 17.75 -6.58 -11.24
C GLU A 186 18.21 -7.35 -9.99
N HIS A 187 18.03 -6.81 -8.79
CA HIS A 187 18.54 -7.42 -7.55
C HIS A 187 17.57 -8.36 -6.86
N LEU A 188 16.26 -8.14 -6.98
CA LEU A 188 15.25 -9.09 -6.51
C LEU A 188 15.29 -10.44 -7.26
N LYS A 189 16.18 -10.61 -8.25
CA LYS A 189 16.44 -11.88 -8.94
C LYS A 189 17.28 -12.87 -8.12
N LYS A 190 17.99 -12.41 -7.08
CA LYS A 190 18.78 -13.26 -6.17
C LYS A 190 18.32 -13.11 -4.70
N PRO A 191 17.08 -13.52 -4.38
CA PRO A 191 16.54 -13.27 -3.05
C PRO A 191 17.22 -14.12 -1.97
N CYS A 192 17.46 -13.52 -0.81
CA CYS A 192 18.04 -14.13 0.39
C CYS A 192 17.23 -15.33 0.87
N MET A 193 15.89 -15.29 0.76
CA MET A 193 15.05 -16.44 1.11
C MET A 193 15.35 -17.66 0.21
N LYS A 194 15.59 -17.44 -1.08
CA LYS A 194 15.94 -18.54 -1.99
C LYS A 194 17.27 -19.16 -1.61
N TYR A 195 18.29 -18.34 -1.35
CA TYR A 195 19.59 -18.85 -0.89
C TYR A 195 19.45 -19.61 0.44
N PHE A 196 18.65 -19.11 1.38
CA PHE A 196 18.35 -19.79 2.64
C PHE A 196 17.71 -21.16 2.41
N VAL A 197 16.69 -21.26 1.56
CA VAL A 197 16.04 -22.54 1.23
C VAL A 197 17.01 -23.50 0.52
N ASP A 198 17.69 -23.02 -0.52
CA ASP A 198 18.57 -23.85 -1.36
C ASP A 198 19.76 -24.43 -0.57
N HIS A 199 20.23 -23.75 0.49
CA HIS A 199 21.43 -24.14 1.22
C HIS A 199 21.19 -24.52 2.68
N VAL A 200 20.47 -23.72 3.47
CA VAL A 200 20.26 -23.99 4.90
C VAL A 200 19.22 -25.08 5.09
N ILE A 201 18.05 -24.95 4.46
CA ILE A 201 16.98 -25.96 4.57
C ILE A 201 17.43 -27.29 3.96
N SER A 202 18.19 -27.26 2.86
CA SER A 202 18.82 -28.45 2.30
C SER A 202 19.73 -29.17 3.30
N CYS A 203 20.57 -28.44 4.06
CA CYS A 203 21.37 -29.04 5.14
C CYS A 203 20.50 -29.63 6.27
N VAL A 204 19.41 -28.94 6.65
CA VAL A 204 18.47 -29.42 7.68
C VAL A 204 17.80 -30.71 7.23
N GLU A 205 17.22 -30.74 6.03
CA GLU A 205 16.52 -31.91 5.47
C GLU A 205 17.48 -33.11 5.33
N LYS A 206 18.70 -32.90 4.83
CA LYS A 206 19.71 -33.96 4.74
C LYS A 206 20.05 -34.55 6.11
N SER A 207 20.24 -33.71 7.12
CA SER A 207 20.58 -34.17 8.48
C SER A 207 19.42 -34.96 9.10
N LEU A 208 18.18 -34.56 8.81
CA LEU A 208 17.00 -35.29 9.24
C LEU A 208 16.86 -36.65 8.56
N ASP A 209 17.13 -36.74 7.26
CA ASP A 209 17.15 -38.00 6.51
C ASP A 209 18.18 -38.97 7.10
N ASN A 210 19.38 -38.48 7.45
CA ASN A 210 20.39 -39.28 8.14
C ASN A 210 19.90 -39.80 9.50
N VAL A 211 19.30 -38.94 10.33
CA VAL A 211 18.76 -39.34 11.65
C VAL A 211 17.67 -40.41 11.50
N VAL A 212 16.81 -40.30 10.49
CA VAL A 212 15.79 -41.31 10.18
C VAL A 212 16.45 -42.64 9.84
N GLU A 213 17.43 -42.64 8.93
CA GLU A 213 18.16 -43.84 8.51
C GLU A 213 18.87 -44.51 9.71
N GLU A 214 19.65 -43.75 10.47
CA GLU A 214 20.37 -44.21 11.66
C GLU A 214 19.43 -44.77 12.73
N THR A 215 18.28 -44.12 12.95
CA THR A 215 17.26 -44.59 13.90
C THR A 215 16.68 -45.93 13.46
N LEU A 216 16.39 -46.11 12.17
CA LEU A 216 15.86 -47.37 11.65
C LEU A 216 16.88 -48.51 11.74
N GLN A 217 18.15 -48.22 11.47
CA GLN A 217 19.25 -49.17 11.63
C GLN A 217 19.43 -49.59 13.10
N LEU A 218 19.42 -48.61 14.02
CA LEU A 218 19.49 -48.83 15.46
C LEU A 218 18.35 -49.73 15.95
N LEU A 219 17.10 -49.40 15.59
CA LEU A 219 15.93 -50.15 16.05
C LEU A 219 15.89 -51.57 15.45
N SER A 220 16.35 -51.75 14.21
CA SER A 220 16.49 -53.07 13.59
C SER A 220 17.52 -53.94 14.32
N SER A 221 18.64 -53.34 14.70
CA SER A 221 19.71 -54.00 15.47
C SER A 221 19.25 -54.36 16.89
N LEU A 222 18.43 -53.50 17.50
CA LEU A 222 17.81 -53.76 18.80
C LEU A 222 16.87 -54.98 18.77
N VAL A 223 16.07 -55.14 17.71
CA VAL A 223 15.23 -56.34 17.49
C VAL A 223 16.10 -57.58 17.30
N HIS A 224 17.24 -57.47 16.62
CA HIS A 224 18.18 -58.58 16.48
C HIS A 224 18.77 -59.02 17.83
N CYS A 225 19.26 -58.07 18.64
CA CYS A 225 19.76 -58.36 19.99
C CYS A 225 18.71 -59.05 20.86
N ALA A 226 17.44 -58.66 20.75
CA ALA A 226 16.36 -59.29 21.47
C ALA A 226 16.15 -60.76 21.08
N LYS A 227 16.24 -61.08 19.79
CA LYS A 227 16.17 -62.47 19.30
C LYS A 227 17.33 -63.31 19.84
N VAL A 228 18.56 -62.78 19.81
CA VAL A 228 19.75 -63.47 20.35
C VAL A 228 19.59 -63.76 21.85
N GLY A 229 18.98 -62.83 22.60
CA GLY A 229 18.68 -63.02 24.01
C GLY A 229 17.46 -63.90 24.31
N ASN A 230 16.84 -64.57 23.33
CA ASN A 230 15.58 -65.30 23.51
C ASN A 230 14.46 -64.45 24.17
N ALA A 231 14.48 -63.13 23.94
CA ALA A 231 13.44 -62.23 24.42
C ALA A 231 12.22 -62.30 23.49
N VAL A 232 11.04 -62.57 24.06
CA VAL A 232 9.78 -62.51 23.32
C VAL A 232 9.32 -61.05 23.29
N ILE A 233 9.51 -60.39 22.14
CA ILE A 233 8.91 -59.09 21.87
C ILE A 233 7.61 -59.31 21.12
N ASN A 234 6.56 -58.58 21.52
CA ASN A 234 5.27 -58.58 20.84
C ASN A 234 5.45 -58.29 19.32
N SER A 235 4.81 -59.09 18.46
CA SER A 235 4.85 -58.95 17.01
C SER A 235 4.44 -57.56 16.52
N ASP A 236 3.51 -56.91 17.23
CA ASP A 236 3.01 -55.57 16.91
C ASP A 236 4.03 -54.49 17.23
N VAL A 237 4.84 -54.69 18.29
CA VAL A 237 5.98 -53.81 18.60
C VAL A 237 7.09 -53.99 17.56
N ILE A 238 7.36 -55.22 17.11
CA ILE A 238 8.30 -55.49 16.02
C ILE A 238 7.79 -54.87 14.71
N ALA A 239 6.50 -54.97 14.41
CA ALA A 239 5.88 -54.35 13.23
C ALA A 239 5.93 -52.82 13.30
N SER A 240 5.66 -52.23 14.47
CA SER A 240 5.74 -50.78 14.70
C SER A 240 7.17 -50.26 14.63
N ILE A 241 8.17 -51.04 15.04
CA ILE A 241 9.59 -50.71 14.86
C ILE A 241 9.98 -50.71 13.37
N LYS A 242 9.43 -51.64 12.58
CA LYS A 242 9.74 -51.78 11.15
C LYS A 242 8.97 -50.80 10.25
N SER A 243 7.94 -50.14 10.78
CA SER A 243 7.23 -49.10 10.05
C SER A 243 7.99 -47.78 10.17
N SER A 244 8.51 -47.30 9.04
CA SER A 244 9.18 -45.99 8.94
C SER A 244 8.24 -44.82 9.27
N GLU A 245 6.93 -45.02 9.18
CA GLU A 245 5.91 -44.00 9.46
C GLU A 245 5.73 -43.67 10.94
N SER A 246 6.24 -44.51 11.85
CA SER A 246 5.94 -44.40 13.29
C SER A 246 6.92 -43.59 14.12
N HIS A 247 8.11 -43.25 13.61
CA HIS A 247 9.18 -42.76 14.49
C HIS A 247 9.68 -41.37 14.17
N ILE A 248 9.86 -40.98 12.91
CA ILE A 248 10.34 -39.63 12.55
C ILE A 248 9.92 -39.32 11.10
N ILE A 249 8.82 -38.58 10.89
CA ILE A 249 8.48 -38.07 9.55
C ILE A 249 7.99 -36.63 9.65
N LEU A 250 8.70 -35.73 8.96
CA LEU A 250 8.20 -34.41 8.60
C LEU A 250 7.42 -34.52 7.29
N ARG A 251 6.10 -34.69 7.39
CA ARG A 251 5.19 -34.69 6.23
C ARG A 251 4.26 -33.47 6.33
N PRO A 252 4.26 -32.56 5.33
CA PRO A 252 5.17 -32.47 4.18
C PRO A 252 6.58 -31.96 4.56
N THR A 253 7.55 -32.00 3.64
CA THR A 253 8.94 -31.57 3.92
C THR A 253 9.00 -30.09 4.28
N ILE A 254 10.11 -29.64 4.89
CA ILE A 254 10.28 -28.25 5.30
C ILE A 254 10.19 -27.33 4.08
N ASN A 255 10.84 -27.70 2.98
CA ASN A 255 10.78 -26.96 1.73
C ASN A 255 9.33 -26.83 1.20
N THR A 256 8.55 -27.92 1.21
CA THR A 256 7.14 -27.88 0.80
C THR A 256 6.30 -26.95 1.69
N GLN A 257 6.50 -27.00 3.01
CA GLN A 257 5.77 -26.11 3.94
C GLN A 257 6.10 -24.63 3.68
N ILE A 258 7.37 -24.32 3.38
CA ILE A 258 7.80 -22.96 3.01
C ILE A 258 7.13 -22.53 1.70
N ALA A 259 7.16 -23.38 0.67
CA ALA A 259 6.57 -23.07 -0.63
C ALA A 259 5.06 -22.83 -0.54
N GLU A 260 4.34 -23.63 0.25
CA GLU A 260 2.90 -23.42 0.50
C GLU A 260 2.62 -22.08 1.19
N ALA A 261 3.40 -21.72 2.20
CA ALA A 261 3.27 -20.43 2.88
C ALA A 261 3.58 -19.23 1.95
N GLN A 262 4.59 -19.37 1.09
CA GLN A 262 4.94 -18.36 0.08
C GLN A 262 3.82 -18.18 -0.95
N ASN A 263 3.21 -19.26 -1.43
CA ASN A 263 2.10 -19.19 -2.37
C ASN A 263 0.89 -18.44 -1.77
N LEU A 264 0.56 -18.71 -0.51
CA LEU A 264 -0.52 -17.99 0.20
C LEU A 264 -0.21 -16.49 0.34
N TYR A 265 1.04 -16.16 0.65
CA TYR A 265 1.46 -14.76 0.73
C TYR A 265 1.41 -14.05 -0.63
N ASP A 266 1.84 -14.71 -1.71
CA ASP A 266 1.87 -14.12 -3.05
C ASP A 266 0.48 -13.69 -3.53
N GLU A 267 -0.57 -14.45 -3.21
CA GLU A 267 -1.95 -14.09 -3.51
C GLU A 267 -2.41 -12.85 -2.71
N LEU A 268 -2.09 -12.81 -1.42
CA LEU A 268 -2.38 -11.66 -0.57
C LEU A 268 -1.64 -10.40 -1.05
N ASN A 269 -0.35 -10.53 -1.36
CA ASN A 269 0.50 -9.42 -1.76
C ASN A 269 0.09 -8.84 -3.13
N LYS A 270 -0.38 -9.68 -4.07
CA LYS A 270 -0.97 -9.21 -5.34
C LYS A 270 -2.23 -8.38 -5.12
N THR A 271 -3.09 -8.80 -4.20
CA THR A 271 -4.32 -8.06 -3.85
C THR A 271 -3.97 -6.74 -3.18
N ALA A 272 -3.00 -6.75 -2.26
CA ALA A 272 -2.50 -5.55 -1.61
C ALA A 272 -1.90 -4.55 -2.61
N ASP A 273 -1.06 -5.01 -3.55
CA ASP A 273 -0.47 -4.17 -4.59
C ASP A 273 -1.51 -3.49 -5.47
N LYS A 274 -2.60 -4.19 -5.80
CA LYS A 274 -3.72 -3.58 -6.53
C LYS A 274 -4.35 -2.46 -5.72
N ASN A 275 -4.60 -2.68 -4.44
CA ASN A 275 -5.20 -1.68 -3.55
C ASN A 275 -4.27 -0.48 -3.32
N PHE A 276 -2.95 -0.70 -3.20
CA PHE A 276 -1.98 0.39 -3.10
C PHE A 276 -1.95 1.24 -4.36
N ARG A 277 -2.05 0.63 -5.56
CA ARG A 277 -2.14 1.39 -6.82
C ARG A 277 -3.39 2.27 -6.87
N GLU A 278 -4.55 1.71 -6.55
CA GLU A 278 -5.80 2.46 -6.52
C GLU A 278 -5.75 3.61 -5.51
N PHE A 279 -5.15 3.38 -4.33
CA PHE A 279 -4.91 4.44 -3.35
C PHE A 279 -4.03 5.57 -3.91
N ILE A 280 -2.89 5.23 -4.53
CA ILE A 280 -1.97 6.23 -5.09
C ILE A 280 -2.67 7.05 -6.18
N GLU A 281 -3.47 6.41 -7.04
CA GLU A 281 -4.26 7.11 -8.07
C GLU A 281 -5.23 8.12 -7.43
N ILE A 282 -6.00 7.70 -6.42
CA ILE A 282 -6.94 8.59 -5.71
C ILE A 282 -6.19 9.74 -5.01
N LEU A 283 -5.06 9.43 -4.39
CA LEU A 283 -4.25 10.41 -3.67
C LEU A 283 -3.69 11.48 -4.63
N VAL A 284 -3.19 11.05 -5.79
CA VAL A 284 -2.67 11.94 -6.83
C VAL A 284 -3.79 12.77 -7.44
N ASP A 285 -4.91 12.15 -7.80
CA ASP A 285 -6.04 12.88 -8.38
C ASP A 285 -6.61 13.89 -7.37
N ALA A 286 -6.79 13.51 -6.11
CA ALA A 286 -7.27 14.44 -5.09
C ALA A 286 -6.27 15.59 -4.86
N LYS A 287 -4.95 15.33 -4.94
CA LYS A 287 -3.93 16.37 -4.86
C LYS A 287 -4.07 17.39 -5.99
N ILE A 288 -4.27 16.91 -7.22
CA ILE A 288 -4.40 17.75 -8.42
C ILE A 288 -5.72 18.53 -8.44
N HIS A 289 -6.83 17.87 -8.10
CA HIS A 289 -8.18 18.40 -8.35
C HIS A 289 -8.81 19.12 -7.14
N ILE A 290 -8.39 18.79 -5.92
CA ILE A 290 -9.03 19.28 -4.68
C ILE A 290 -8.05 20.11 -3.85
N LEU A 291 -6.81 19.63 -3.71
CA LEU A 291 -5.82 20.20 -2.79
C LEU A 291 -4.85 21.18 -3.46
N TYR A 292 -5.07 21.48 -4.74
CA TYR A 292 -4.34 22.55 -5.40
C TYR A 292 -4.88 23.89 -4.90
N GLU A 293 -3.96 24.80 -4.51
CA GLU A 293 -4.34 26.15 -4.13
C GLU A 293 -4.85 26.90 -5.37
N GLU A 294 -6.17 26.92 -5.53
CA GLU A 294 -6.84 27.78 -6.50
C GLU A 294 -6.50 29.25 -6.17
N PRO A 295 -6.31 30.13 -7.18
CA PRO A 295 -6.03 31.54 -6.96
C PRO A 295 -7.06 32.15 -6.01
N GLU A 296 -6.59 32.95 -5.05
CA GLU A 296 -7.46 33.56 -4.05
C GLU A 296 -8.63 34.31 -4.72
N GLY A 297 -9.86 33.92 -4.37
CA GLY A 297 -11.07 34.54 -4.89
C GLY A 297 -11.58 33.95 -6.22
N LYS A 298 -11.02 32.83 -6.70
CA LYS A 298 -11.58 32.11 -7.87
C LYS A 298 -13.04 31.72 -7.64
N HIS A 299 -13.38 31.13 -6.51
CA HIS A 299 -14.76 30.71 -6.24
C HIS A 299 -15.65 31.91 -5.90
N ALA A 300 -15.11 32.92 -5.23
CA ALA A 300 -15.76 34.23 -5.08
C ALA A 300 -16.13 34.87 -6.44
N GLY A 301 -15.32 34.66 -7.48
CA GLY A 301 -15.59 35.11 -8.85
C GLY A 301 -16.87 34.52 -9.45
N LEU A 302 -17.14 33.24 -9.20
CA LEU A 302 -18.35 32.56 -9.68
C LEU A 302 -19.64 33.16 -9.10
N VAL A 303 -19.60 33.58 -7.83
CA VAL A 303 -20.73 34.30 -7.21
C VAL A 303 -20.92 35.64 -7.87
N LYS A 304 -19.85 36.40 -8.11
CA LYS A 304 -19.92 37.71 -8.79
C LYS A 304 -20.51 37.55 -10.20
N GLU A 305 -20.06 36.57 -10.97
CA GLU A 305 -20.58 36.26 -12.31
C GLU A 305 -22.08 35.94 -12.29
N ALA A 306 -22.50 35.05 -11.38
CA ALA A 306 -23.91 34.68 -11.23
C ALA A 306 -24.82 35.85 -10.82
N MET A 307 -24.24 36.94 -10.30
CA MET A 307 -24.95 38.12 -9.80
C MET A 307 -24.89 39.31 -10.77
N ILE A 308 -24.18 39.21 -11.89
CA ILE A 308 -24.14 40.23 -12.96
C ILE A 308 -25.55 40.69 -13.37
N PRO A 309 -26.54 39.81 -13.61
CA PRO A 309 -27.88 40.23 -14.02
C PRO A 309 -28.54 41.20 -13.04
N TYR A 310 -28.29 41.06 -11.73
CA TYR A 310 -28.83 41.96 -10.71
C TYR A 310 -28.21 43.36 -10.80
N PHE A 311 -26.89 43.45 -10.92
CA PHE A 311 -26.20 44.72 -11.09
C PHE A 311 -26.64 45.44 -12.37
N THR A 312 -26.65 44.72 -13.50
CA THR A 312 -27.10 45.28 -14.78
C THR A 312 -28.57 45.69 -14.76
N THR A 313 -29.41 45.05 -13.94
CA THR A 313 -30.82 45.43 -13.74
C THR A 313 -30.93 46.76 -13.00
N ILE A 314 -30.19 46.93 -11.91
CA ILE A 314 -30.21 48.17 -11.12
C ILE A 314 -29.61 49.32 -11.93
N ASP A 315 -28.47 49.12 -12.59
CA ASP A 315 -27.79 50.16 -13.38
C ASP A 315 -28.66 50.65 -14.55
N GLN A 316 -29.36 49.75 -15.23
CA GLN A 316 -30.28 50.13 -16.30
C GLN A 316 -31.51 50.87 -15.77
N SER A 317 -32.07 50.43 -14.64
CA SER A 317 -33.17 51.15 -14.01
C SER A 317 -32.76 52.56 -13.57
N LEU A 318 -31.54 52.72 -13.03
CA LEU A 318 -30.96 54.02 -12.67
C LEU A 318 -30.69 54.92 -13.88
N SER A 319 -30.31 54.36 -15.03
CA SER A 319 -30.07 55.17 -16.24
C SER A 319 -31.37 55.63 -16.91
N GLU A 320 -32.41 54.82 -16.82
CA GLU A 320 -33.73 55.11 -17.38
C GLU A 320 -34.56 56.04 -16.48
N ASN A 321 -34.29 56.06 -15.17
CA ASN A 321 -35.08 56.82 -14.20
C ASN A 321 -34.31 58.01 -13.61
N LYS A 322 -34.72 59.24 -13.97
CA LYS A 322 -34.00 60.49 -13.63
C LYS A 322 -34.54 61.23 -12.40
N ASP A 323 -35.58 60.71 -11.73
CA ASP A 323 -36.06 61.32 -10.49
C ASP A 323 -35.01 61.15 -9.37
N HIS A 324 -34.73 62.23 -8.64
CA HIS A 324 -33.70 62.25 -7.61
C HIS A 324 -33.99 61.28 -6.45
N LYS A 325 -35.27 61.06 -6.11
CA LYS A 325 -35.70 60.13 -5.06
C LYS A 325 -35.57 58.68 -5.52
N ASP A 326 -35.89 58.39 -6.78
CA ASP A 326 -35.72 57.05 -7.37
C ASP A 326 -34.25 56.68 -7.51
N THR A 327 -33.41 57.66 -7.87
CA THR A 327 -31.95 57.53 -7.86
C THR A 327 -31.42 57.14 -6.48
N THR A 328 -31.97 57.73 -5.40
CA THR A 328 -31.59 57.41 -4.02
C THR A 328 -32.00 55.98 -3.64
N CYS A 329 -33.20 55.55 -4.04
CA CYS A 329 -33.67 54.18 -3.86
C CYS A 329 -32.75 53.17 -4.58
N GLY A 330 -32.39 53.44 -5.84
CA GLY A 330 -31.57 52.55 -6.66
C GLY A 330 -30.12 52.46 -6.18
N ASN A 331 -29.52 53.57 -5.74
CA ASN A 331 -28.19 53.55 -5.12
C ASN A 331 -28.16 52.74 -3.82
N THR A 332 -29.23 52.83 -3.02
CA THR A 332 -29.37 52.03 -1.80
C THR A 332 -29.46 50.54 -2.12
N ALA A 333 -30.29 50.17 -3.11
CA ALA A 333 -30.41 48.80 -3.56
C ALA A 333 -29.09 48.26 -4.13
N LEU A 334 -28.39 49.05 -4.95
CA LEU A 334 -27.08 48.69 -5.50
C LEU A 334 -26.08 48.40 -4.38
N GLN A 335 -26.02 49.26 -3.36
CA GLN A 335 -25.12 49.07 -2.23
C GLN A 335 -25.43 47.80 -1.45
N ARG A 336 -26.70 47.54 -1.15
CA ARG A 336 -27.12 46.33 -0.43
C ARG A 336 -26.89 45.06 -1.24
N VAL A 337 -27.15 45.08 -2.55
CA VAL A 337 -26.83 43.94 -3.42
C VAL A 337 -25.32 43.70 -3.43
N LYS A 338 -24.48 44.75 -3.49
CA LYS A 338 -23.02 44.60 -3.35
C LYS A 338 -22.62 43.92 -2.03
N GLU A 339 -23.22 44.33 -0.91
CA GLU A 339 -22.99 43.72 0.41
C GLU A 339 -23.39 42.24 0.44
N HIS A 340 -24.57 41.89 -0.09
CA HIS A 340 -25.04 40.50 -0.17
C HIS A 340 -24.16 39.63 -1.08
N VAL A 341 -23.66 40.19 -2.19
CA VAL A 341 -22.72 39.50 -3.09
C VAL A 341 -21.37 39.31 -2.43
N GLN A 342 -20.86 40.29 -1.69
CA GLN A 342 -19.59 40.17 -0.98
C GLN A 342 -19.67 39.10 0.12
N TRP A 343 -20.75 39.11 0.93
CA TRP A 343 -21.00 38.06 1.91
C TRP A 343 -21.13 36.68 1.24
N GLY A 344 -21.95 36.57 0.19
CA GLY A 344 -22.13 35.30 -0.53
C GLY A 344 -20.84 34.76 -1.11
N ALA A 345 -20.00 35.63 -1.68
CA ALA A 345 -18.70 35.27 -2.24
C ALA A 345 -17.73 34.76 -1.16
N GLN A 346 -17.73 35.36 0.04
CA GLN A 346 -16.93 34.91 1.17
C GLN A 346 -17.37 33.54 1.68
N GLU A 347 -18.67 33.33 1.89
CA GLU A 347 -19.21 32.05 2.37
C GLU A 347 -19.02 30.93 1.34
N PHE A 348 -19.16 31.24 0.05
CA PHE A 348 -18.95 30.31 -1.05
C PHE A 348 -17.48 29.86 -1.11
N GLU A 349 -16.55 30.80 -1.04
CA GLU A 349 -15.10 30.51 -0.96
C GLU A 349 -14.78 29.68 0.29
N GLN A 350 -15.34 30.05 1.44
CA GLN A 350 -15.13 29.33 2.71
C GLN A 350 -15.66 27.90 2.67
N CYS A 351 -16.79 27.65 1.98
CA CYS A 351 -17.33 26.30 1.76
C CYS A 351 -16.32 25.41 1.00
N TYR A 352 -15.72 25.91 -0.08
CA TYR A 352 -14.70 25.15 -0.83
C TYR A 352 -13.43 24.93 0.00
N LYS A 353 -12.94 25.95 0.71
CA LYS A 353 -11.77 25.84 1.60
C LYS A 353 -11.97 24.82 2.72
N THR A 354 -13.13 24.86 3.38
CA THR A 354 -13.47 23.93 4.48
C THR A 354 -13.59 22.50 3.94
N SER A 355 -14.26 22.31 2.80
CA SER A 355 -14.39 21.00 2.16
C SER A 355 -13.03 20.42 1.75
N ALA A 356 -12.13 21.24 1.19
CA ALA A 356 -10.77 20.81 0.84
C ALA A 356 -9.96 20.44 2.09
N ALA A 357 -10.08 21.19 3.18
CA ALA A 357 -9.44 20.86 4.46
C ALA A 357 -9.95 19.52 5.02
N ASP A 358 -11.27 19.29 5.02
CA ASP A 358 -11.88 18.02 5.46
C ASP A 358 -11.38 16.83 4.63
N ILE A 359 -11.26 17.01 3.31
CA ILE A 359 -10.71 15.99 2.41
C ILE A 359 -9.23 15.74 2.70
N THR A 360 -8.45 16.79 2.97
CA THR A 360 -7.03 16.67 3.36
C THR A 360 -6.87 15.81 4.60
N ILE A 361 -7.69 16.05 5.63
CA ILE A 361 -7.68 15.27 6.88
C ILE A 361 -8.01 13.81 6.59
N GLU A 362 -9.05 13.54 5.79
CA GLU A 362 -9.42 12.17 5.42
C GLU A 362 -8.31 11.46 4.60
N LEU A 363 -7.66 12.15 3.67
CA LEU A 363 -6.56 11.58 2.89
C LEU A 363 -5.34 11.25 3.75
N ASN A 364 -5.02 12.11 4.72
CA ASN A 364 -3.92 11.85 5.66
C ASN A 364 -4.24 10.64 6.55
N ASP A 365 -5.46 10.53 7.08
CA ASP A 365 -5.92 9.36 7.85
C ASP A 365 -5.82 8.05 7.03
N ILE A 366 -6.21 8.10 5.76
CA ILE A 366 -6.07 6.98 4.82
C ILE A 366 -4.59 6.67 4.58
N ALA A 367 -3.74 7.68 4.35
CA ALA A 367 -2.31 7.49 4.08
C ALA A 367 -1.58 6.84 5.27
N ASP A 368 -1.79 7.33 6.49
CA ASP A 368 -1.21 6.77 7.71
C ASP A 368 -1.65 5.30 7.91
N SER A 369 -2.92 5.03 7.64
CA SER A 369 -3.48 3.69 7.74
C SER A 369 -2.92 2.73 6.69
N HIS A 370 -2.75 3.20 5.44
CA HIS A 370 -2.10 2.43 4.39
C HIS A 370 -0.64 2.15 4.71
N ARG A 371 0.08 3.12 5.30
CA ARG A 371 1.47 2.92 5.75
C ARG A 371 1.54 1.86 6.85
N PHE A 372 0.64 1.93 7.83
CA PHE A 372 0.55 0.91 8.88
C PHE A 372 0.29 -0.48 8.31
N LEU A 373 -0.70 -0.60 7.41
CA LEU A 373 -1.05 -1.88 6.80
C LEU A 373 0.05 -2.42 5.90
N ALA A 374 0.72 -1.56 5.12
CA ALA A 374 1.89 -1.95 4.32
C ALA A 374 2.96 -2.57 5.22
N GLY A 375 3.24 -1.96 6.37
CA GLY A 375 4.11 -2.55 7.39
C GLY A 375 3.67 -3.95 7.84
N LYS A 376 2.38 -4.13 8.16
CA LYS A 376 1.83 -5.43 8.57
C LYS A 376 1.91 -6.51 7.48
N ILE A 377 1.66 -6.14 6.23
CA ILE A 377 1.79 -7.06 5.09
C ILE A 377 3.27 -7.42 4.87
N ASN A 378 4.18 -6.46 5.01
CA ASN A 378 5.62 -6.70 4.89
C ASN A 378 6.16 -7.65 5.95
N ASP A 379 5.55 -7.68 7.14
CA ASP A 379 5.91 -8.61 8.21
C ASP A 379 5.31 -10.02 7.99
N LEU A 380 4.45 -10.20 6.98
CA LEU A 380 4.02 -11.52 6.47
C LEU A 380 5.02 -12.06 5.42
N GLY A 381 4.68 -13.16 4.76
CA GLY A 381 5.53 -13.77 3.73
C GLY A 381 6.81 -14.35 4.30
N ASN A 382 7.95 -14.07 3.65
CA ASN A 382 9.26 -14.62 4.04
C ASN A 382 9.67 -14.23 5.46
N VAL A 383 9.32 -13.02 5.91
CA VAL A 383 9.59 -12.55 7.29
C VAL A 383 8.86 -13.46 8.29
N ALA A 384 7.55 -13.64 8.13
CA ALA A 384 6.76 -14.53 8.99
C ALA A 384 7.22 -15.99 8.94
N ILE A 385 7.61 -16.49 7.77
CA ILE A 385 8.14 -17.86 7.60
C ILE A 385 9.44 -18.02 8.42
N LEU A 386 10.37 -17.07 8.30
CA LEU A 386 11.61 -17.06 9.06
C LEU A 386 11.37 -16.92 10.56
N GLU A 387 10.40 -16.12 11.00
CA GLU A 387 10.00 -16.04 12.40
C GLU A 387 9.43 -17.36 12.92
N CYS A 388 8.62 -18.06 12.12
CA CYS A 388 8.11 -19.39 12.48
C CYS A 388 9.26 -20.40 12.62
N LEU A 389 10.22 -20.38 11.71
CA LEU A 389 11.44 -21.19 11.82
C LEU A 389 12.22 -20.83 13.10
N ASN A 390 12.40 -19.54 13.39
CA ASN A 390 13.10 -19.06 14.57
C ASN A 390 12.42 -19.48 15.88
N ALA A 391 11.09 -19.59 15.86
CA ALA A 391 10.29 -20.06 16.99
C ALA A 391 10.29 -21.59 17.13
N GLY A 392 11.04 -22.31 16.31
CA GLY A 392 11.21 -23.76 16.40
C GLY A 392 10.14 -24.58 15.69
N TYR A 393 9.35 -23.98 14.79
CA TYR A 393 8.35 -24.70 13.98
C TYR A 393 9.02 -25.49 12.83
N ILE A 394 9.92 -26.39 13.19
CA ILE A 394 10.71 -27.21 12.26
C ILE A 394 10.50 -28.70 12.59
N PHE A 395 10.25 -29.01 13.86
CA PHE A 395 10.27 -30.36 14.41
C PHE A 395 9.01 -30.61 15.25
N GLY A 396 8.06 -31.42 14.75
CA GLY A 396 6.89 -31.87 15.54
C GLY A 396 5.53 -31.75 14.84
N THR A 397 4.44 -31.80 15.62
CA THR A 397 3.04 -31.76 15.12
C THR A 397 2.60 -30.38 14.64
N LYS A 398 3.34 -29.33 14.99
CA LYS A 398 3.08 -27.95 14.56
C LYS A 398 4.09 -27.58 13.49
N THR A 399 3.60 -27.28 12.29
CA THR A 399 4.42 -27.02 11.10
C THR A 399 4.66 -25.53 10.89
N ILE A 400 5.61 -25.18 10.02
CA ILE A 400 5.81 -23.79 9.54
C ILE A 400 4.48 -23.25 9.01
N LYS A 401 3.77 -24.09 8.24
CA LYS A 401 2.46 -23.76 7.68
C LYS A 401 1.45 -23.43 8.78
N THR A 402 1.35 -24.23 9.84
CA THR A 402 0.43 -23.95 10.96
C THR A 402 0.73 -22.62 11.64
N CYS A 403 2.02 -22.31 11.87
CA CYS A 403 2.43 -21.02 12.42
C CYS A 403 2.09 -19.86 11.47
N PHE A 404 2.35 -20.04 10.17
CA PHE A 404 2.04 -19.05 9.15
C PHE A 404 0.53 -18.81 9.02
N ASP A 405 -0.28 -19.87 8.96
CA ASP A 405 -1.74 -19.81 8.92
C ASP A 405 -2.31 -19.06 10.14
N MET A 406 -1.70 -19.24 11.33
CA MET A 406 -2.09 -18.49 12.52
C MET A 406 -1.78 -16.99 12.40
N LYS A 407 -0.60 -16.62 11.89
CA LYS A 407 -0.22 -15.22 11.63
C LYS A 407 -1.12 -14.59 10.57
N LEU A 408 -1.40 -15.33 9.49
CA LEU A 408 -2.29 -14.90 8.42
C LEU A 408 -3.73 -14.74 8.91
N GLY A 409 -4.23 -15.70 9.69
CA GLY A 409 -5.56 -15.65 10.30
C GLY A 409 -5.72 -14.46 11.24
N TYR A 410 -4.68 -14.13 12.03
CA TYR A 410 -4.67 -12.92 12.85
C TYR A 410 -4.77 -11.66 11.98
N PHE A 411 -3.96 -11.56 10.92
CA PHE A 411 -4.02 -10.43 9.99
C PHE A 411 -5.41 -10.30 9.37
N GLN A 412 -6.00 -11.40 8.88
CA GLN A 412 -7.32 -11.42 8.26
C GLN A 412 -8.45 -11.07 9.23
N ALA A 413 -8.35 -11.50 10.49
CA ALA A 413 -9.40 -11.25 11.49
C ALA A 413 -9.34 -9.83 12.07
N PHE A 414 -8.14 -9.25 12.24
CA PHE A 414 -7.96 -8.04 13.04
C PHE A 414 -7.39 -6.85 12.27
N GLU A 415 -6.62 -7.06 11.20
CA GLU A 415 -5.97 -5.99 10.46
C GLU A 415 -6.65 -5.72 9.10
N ALA A 416 -7.02 -6.76 8.36
CA ALA A 416 -7.69 -6.63 7.06
C ALA A 416 -9.03 -5.87 7.13
N PRO A 417 -9.90 -6.04 8.16
CA PRO A 417 -11.15 -5.28 8.22
C PRO A 417 -10.94 -3.77 8.37
N LYS A 418 -9.82 -3.35 8.96
CA LYS A 418 -9.46 -1.93 9.02
C LYS A 418 -9.17 -1.42 7.61
N HIS A 419 -8.47 -2.21 6.80
CA HIS A 419 -8.22 -1.90 5.38
C HIS A 419 -9.51 -1.67 4.59
N ASP A 420 -10.50 -2.55 4.74
CA ASP A 420 -11.77 -2.43 4.02
C ASP A 420 -12.51 -1.12 4.34
N GLN A 421 -12.43 -0.64 5.58
CA GLN A 421 -12.99 0.66 5.97
C GLN A 421 -12.29 1.83 5.24
N PHE A 422 -10.98 1.74 5.03
CA PHE A 422 -10.24 2.77 4.28
C PHE A 422 -10.54 2.71 2.79
N VAL A 423 -10.70 1.51 2.22
CA VAL A 423 -11.16 1.34 0.83
C VAL A 423 -12.53 1.98 0.62
N GLU A 424 -13.44 1.86 1.58
CA GLU A 424 -14.73 2.55 1.54
C GLU A 424 -14.58 4.09 1.55
N LYS A 425 -13.75 4.63 2.47
CA LYS A 425 -13.47 6.06 2.53
C LYS A 425 -12.85 6.59 1.23
N MET A 426 -11.89 5.85 0.67
CA MET A 426 -11.26 6.16 -0.62
C MET A 426 -12.29 6.24 -1.74
N ARG A 427 -13.16 5.25 -1.83
CA ARG A 427 -14.21 5.21 -2.85
C ARG A 427 -15.20 6.37 -2.70
N ARG A 428 -15.49 6.79 -1.46
CA ARG A 428 -16.30 7.99 -1.19
C ARG A 428 -15.60 9.28 -1.65
N ILE A 429 -14.30 9.43 -1.39
CA ILE A 429 -13.53 10.59 -1.88
C ILE A 429 -13.58 10.64 -3.41
N LYS A 430 -13.26 9.52 -4.06
CA LYS A 430 -13.25 9.40 -5.53
C LYS A 430 -14.60 9.66 -6.17
N ASN A 431 -15.65 8.96 -5.73
CA ASN A 431 -16.93 8.93 -6.44
C ASN A 431 -17.88 10.05 -6.02
N VAL A 432 -17.68 10.64 -4.83
CA VAL A 432 -18.60 11.66 -4.29
C VAL A 432 -17.91 13.01 -4.21
N LYS A 433 -16.75 13.08 -3.56
CA LYS A 433 -16.14 14.39 -3.26
C LYS A 433 -15.45 15.00 -4.47
N MET A 434 -14.69 14.23 -5.24
CA MET A 434 -14.02 14.74 -6.45
C MET A 434 -14.99 15.24 -7.53
N GLY A 435 -16.18 14.63 -7.62
CA GLY A 435 -17.19 15.02 -8.61
C GLY A 435 -17.63 16.49 -8.53
N PHE A 436 -17.50 17.14 -7.35
CA PHE A 436 -17.81 18.57 -7.18
C PHE A 436 -16.69 19.52 -7.64
N TYR A 437 -15.48 19.00 -7.83
CA TYR A 437 -14.31 19.78 -8.25
C TYR A 437 -14.04 19.61 -9.75
N ASP A 438 -14.40 18.46 -10.31
CA ASP A 438 -14.21 18.13 -11.73
C ASP A 438 -15.39 18.51 -12.63
N ASN A 439 -16.60 18.61 -12.08
CA ASN A 439 -17.78 18.95 -12.85
C ASN A 439 -18.09 20.46 -12.81
N ALA A 440 -18.02 21.10 -13.98
CA ALA A 440 -18.38 22.51 -14.16
C ALA A 440 -19.84 22.86 -13.79
N THR A 441 -20.71 21.87 -13.64
CA THR A 441 -22.15 22.06 -13.41
C THR A 441 -22.61 21.62 -12.01
N ALA A 442 -21.76 20.94 -11.23
CA ALA A 442 -22.11 20.48 -9.89
C ALA A 442 -21.40 21.35 -8.84
N LEU A 443 -22.17 22.12 -8.08
CA LEU A 443 -21.67 22.87 -6.94
C LEU A 443 -21.64 21.99 -5.69
N LEU A 444 -20.72 22.29 -4.78
CA LEU A 444 -20.80 21.74 -3.42
C LEU A 444 -22.17 22.08 -2.80
N PRO A 445 -22.81 21.19 -2.03
CA PRO A 445 -24.12 21.47 -1.43
C PRO A 445 -24.15 22.75 -0.58
N CYS A 446 -23.05 23.08 0.13
CA CYS A 446 -22.93 24.35 0.85
C CYS A 446 -22.85 25.56 -0.10
N ALA A 447 -22.11 25.44 -1.21
CA ALA A 447 -21.93 26.50 -2.19
C ALA A 447 -23.25 26.80 -2.93
N GLU A 448 -24.00 25.76 -3.32
CA GLU A 448 -25.33 25.90 -3.91
C GLU A 448 -26.29 26.62 -2.95
N LYS A 449 -26.28 26.23 -1.67
CA LYS A 449 -27.09 26.87 -0.62
C LYS A 449 -26.77 28.35 -0.49
N PHE A 450 -25.49 28.73 -0.41
CA PHE A 450 -25.08 30.13 -0.30
C PHE A 450 -25.46 30.94 -1.55
N LEU A 451 -25.24 30.39 -2.75
CA LEU A 451 -25.64 31.05 -4.00
C LEU A 451 -27.15 31.30 -4.05
N LYS A 452 -27.96 30.31 -3.65
CA LYS A 452 -29.42 30.46 -3.59
C LYS A 452 -29.84 31.54 -2.58
N GLN A 453 -29.21 31.58 -1.40
CA GLN A 453 -29.48 32.60 -0.40
C GLN A 453 -29.09 34.01 -0.86
N THR A 454 -27.97 34.16 -1.56
CA THR A 454 -27.54 35.45 -2.12
C THR A 454 -28.50 35.95 -3.19
N LYS A 455 -28.94 35.08 -4.10
CA LYS A 455 -29.97 35.42 -5.11
C LYS A 455 -31.28 35.86 -4.45
N GLN A 456 -31.77 35.09 -3.47
CA GLN A 456 -33.00 35.44 -2.74
C GLN A 456 -32.90 36.78 -1.99
N LYS A 457 -31.74 37.08 -1.38
CA LYS A 457 -31.50 38.38 -0.75
C LYS A 457 -31.52 39.51 -1.78
N ALA A 458 -30.92 39.30 -2.95
CA ALA A 458 -30.92 40.30 -4.02
C ALA A 458 -32.31 40.50 -4.66
N ASP A 459 -33.11 39.43 -4.81
CA ASP A 459 -34.50 39.52 -5.24
C ASP A 459 -35.32 40.40 -4.27
N ASN A 460 -35.11 40.22 -2.96
CA ASN A 460 -35.76 41.06 -1.95
C ASN A 460 -35.34 42.52 -2.05
N GLU A 461 -34.06 42.83 -2.32
CA GLU A 461 -33.61 44.22 -2.49
C GLU A 461 -34.19 44.85 -3.77
N LEU A 462 -34.32 44.09 -4.87
CA LEU A 462 -34.99 44.58 -6.09
C LEU A 462 -36.48 44.86 -5.85
N TYR A 463 -37.16 43.99 -5.10
CA TYR A 463 -38.55 44.21 -4.70
C TYR A 463 -38.70 45.47 -3.83
N VAL A 464 -37.81 45.65 -2.84
CA VAL A 464 -37.79 46.85 -2.00
C VAL A 464 -37.49 48.10 -2.84
N TYR A 465 -36.60 48.01 -3.82
CA TYR A 465 -36.29 49.09 -4.74
C TYR A 465 -37.51 49.51 -5.57
N GLN A 466 -38.20 48.56 -6.21
CA GLN A 466 -39.43 48.82 -6.97
C GLN A 466 -40.50 49.50 -6.11
N LYS A 467 -40.72 49.01 -4.90
CA LYS A 467 -41.66 49.61 -3.95
C LYS A 467 -41.25 51.03 -3.52
N CYS A 468 -39.95 51.27 -3.36
CA CYS A 468 -39.40 52.58 -3.00
C CYS A 468 -39.69 53.61 -4.10
N MET A 469 -39.44 53.26 -5.36
CA MET A 469 -39.76 54.12 -6.51
C MET A 469 -41.26 54.44 -6.56
N TYR A 470 -42.11 53.41 -6.52
CA TYR A 470 -43.57 53.61 -6.54
C TYR A 470 -44.05 54.55 -5.42
N LYS A 471 -43.52 54.40 -4.20
CA LYS A 471 -43.92 55.24 -3.06
C LYS A 471 -43.46 56.70 -3.21
N HIS A 472 -42.30 56.94 -3.81
CA HIS A 472 -41.67 58.27 -3.81
C HIS A 472 -42.01 59.13 -5.04
N SER A 473 -42.14 58.52 -6.21
CA SER A 473 -42.38 59.20 -7.49
C SER A 473 -43.64 58.71 -8.21
N GLY A 474 -44.26 57.62 -7.75
CA GLY A 474 -45.39 56.97 -8.44
C GLY A 474 -44.96 56.08 -9.62
N THR A 475 -43.65 55.86 -9.80
CA THR A 475 -43.11 55.04 -10.89
C THR A 475 -43.49 53.57 -10.72
N ASP A 476 -44.20 52.99 -11.70
CA ASP A 476 -44.58 51.56 -11.77
C ASP A 476 -43.59 50.73 -12.61
N TYR A 477 -42.31 51.12 -12.58
CA TYR A 477 -41.27 50.45 -13.35
C TYR A 477 -40.97 49.07 -12.76
N SER A 478 -41.23 48.01 -13.53
CA SER A 478 -41.06 46.63 -13.08
C SER A 478 -39.60 46.17 -13.17
N VAL A 479 -38.87 46.39 -12.08
CA VAL A 479 -37.47 45.95 -11.95
C VAL A 479 -37.35 44.43 -12.00
N ILE A 480 -38.36 43.71 -11.51
CA ILE A 480 -38.45 42.24 -11.55
C ILE A 480 -38.58 41.73 -12.98
N ASP A 481 -39.40 42.35 -13.83
CA ASP A 481 -39.55 41.94 -15.23
C ASP A 481 -38.27 42.20 -16.03
N LEU A 482 -37.57 43.30 -15.71
CA LEU A 482 -36.26 43.59 -16.28
C LEU A 482 -35.22 42.51 -15.90
N LEU A 483 -35.22 42.03 -14.65
CA LEU A 483 -34.38 40.90 -14.22
C LEU A 483 -34.75 39.60 -14.96
N ASN A 484 -36.05 39.30 -15.10
CA ASN A 484 -36.52 38.10 -15.80
C ASN A 484 -36.10 38.09 -17.28
N SER A 485 -36.09 39.26 -17.94
CA SER A 485 -35.58 39.40 -19.32
C SER A 485 -34.07 39.19 -19.46
N LYS A 486 -33.32 39.32 -18.36
CA LYS A 486 -31.84 39.21 -18.32
C LYS A 486 -31.35 37.87 -17.77
N SER A 487 -32.21 37.12 -17.08
CA SER A 487 -31.87 35.84 -16.44
C SER A 487 -32.03 34.62 -17.36
N THR A 488 -32.47 34.81 -18.62
CA THR A 488 -32.52 33.76 -19.66
C THR A 488 -31.16 33.44 -20.31
N GLY A 489 -30.04 33.89 -19.75
CA GLY A 489 -28.68 33.55 -20.18
C GLY A 489 -28.22 32.18 -19.65
N PRO A 490 -27.19 31.55 -20.26
CA PRO A 490 -26.84 30.14 -20.04
C PRO A 490 -26.50 29.85 -18.57
N PRO A 491 -26.58 28.57 -18.12
CA PRO A 491 -26.21 28.18 -16.77
C PRO A 491 -24.80 28.67 -16.46
N VAL A 492 -24.48 28.85 -15.18
CA VAL A 492 -23.12 29.14 -14.71
C VAL A 492 -22.19 28.03 -15.22
N THR A 493 -21.64 28.22 -16.41
CA THR A 493 -20.71 27.32 -17.05
C THR A 493 -19.33 27.86 -16.73
N ARG A 494 -18.57 27.08 -15.97
CA ARG A 494 -17.10 27.18 -15.94
C ARG A 494 -16.64 27.29 -17.39
N SER A 495 -15.92 28.36 -17.74
CA SER A 495 -15.37 28.55 -19.09
C SER A 495 -14.58 27.30 -19.51
N SER A 496 -15.20 26.45 -20.32
CA SER A 496 -14.55 25.35 -21.01
C SER A 496 -14.12 25.88 -22.37
N ARG A 497 -12.81 25.99 -22.60
CA ARG A 497 -12.29 25.98 -23.97
C ARG A 497 -12.66 24.63 -24.59
N SER A 498 -13.64 24.67 -25.48
CA SER A 498 -14.04 23.54 -26.33
C SER A 498 -12.87 23.12 -27.23
N SER A 499 -12.46 21.86 -27.11
CA SER A 499 -11.68 21.15 -28.13
C SER A 499 -12.46 19.92 -28.55
N SER A 500 -13.42 20.11 -29.45
CA SER A 500 -14.03 19.02 -30.21
C SER A 500 -13.00 18.39 -31.16
N ILE A 501 -12.63 17.12 -30.95
CA ILE A 501 -11.91 16.35 -31.99
C ILE A 501 -12.58 14.99 -32.18
N SER A 502 -13.00 14.80 -33.44
CA SER A 502 -13.61 13.63 -34.05
C SER A 502 -12.75 12.37 -33.89
N ILE A 503 -13.35 11.31 -33.36
CA ILE A 503 -12.79 9.95 -33.41
C ILE A 503 -12.99 9.42 -34.83
N LYS A 504 -11.96 9.50 -35.68
CA LYS A 504 -11.88 8.63 -36.85
C LYS A 504 -11.49 7.24 -36.39
N ARG A 505 -12.47 6.33 -36.35
CA ARG A 505 -12.24 4.89 -36.38
C ARG A 505 -11.60 4.53 -37.72
N SER A 506 -10.46 3.84 -37.68
CA SER A 506 -9.95 3.06 -38.82
C SER A 506 -9.13 1.90 -38.25
N ASN A 507 -9.71 0.71 -38.41
CA ASN A 507 -9.24 -0.68 -38.30
C ASN A 507 -7.92 -1.00 -37.61
#